data_AF-A0A2W4P9L4-F1
#
_entry.id   AF-A0A2W4P9L4-F1
#
_cell.length_a   1.000
_cell.length_b   1.000
_cell.length_c   1.000
_cell.angle_alpha   90.00
_cell.angle_beta   90.00
_cell.angle_gamma   90.00
#
_symmetry.space_group_name_H-M   'P 1'
#
loop_
_entity.id
_entity.type
_entity.pdbx_description
1 polymer ?
#
loop_
_entity_poly.entity_id
_entity_poly.type
_entity_poly.pdbx_seq_one_letter_code
_entity_poly.pdbx_strand_id
1 'polypeptide(L)' 'MARVSAALAEAGISILPFAAHTRDHLLVPADQFDKARATLEKLRAEA' A
#
# COMPACT_ATOMS: atom_id res chain seq x y z
N MET A 1 5.64 -1.67 -8.11
CA MET A 1 5.95 -1.66 -6.67
C MET A 1 6.45 -0.32 -6.14
N ALA A 2 7.53 0.27 -6.70
CA ALA A 2 8.10 1.53 -6.18
C ALA A 2 7.09 2.67 -5.89
N ARG A 3 6.17 2.96 -6.84
CA ARG A 3 5.13 3.99 -6.66
C ARG A 3 4.18 3.69 -5.49
N VAL A 4 3.77 2.43 -5.36
CA VAL A 4 2.85 1.98 -4.30
C VAL A 4 3.51 2.04 -2.93
N SER A 5 4.75 1.55 -2.82
CA SER A 5 5.51 1.60 -1.56
C SER A 5 5.85 3.02 -1.14
N ALA A 6 6.15 3.92 -2.08
CA ALA A 6 6.40 5.33 -1.79
C ALA A 6 5.15 6.02 -1.22
N ALA A 7 3.99 5.85 -1.86
CA ALA A 7 2.74 6.46 -1.40
C ALA A 7 2.33 6.00 0.01
N LEU A 8 2.53 4.71 0.33
CA LEU A 8 2.26 4.20 1.67
C LEU A 8 3.28 4.70 2.70
N ALA A 9 4.56 4.81 2.33
CA ALA A 9 5.59 5.36 3.20
C ALA A 9 5.36 6.85 3.52
N GLU A 10 4.99 7.66 2.52
CA GLU A 10 4.61 9.07 2.71
C GLU A 10 3.39 9.23 3.62
N ALA A 11 2.44 8.28 3.57
CA ALA A 11 1.32 8.22 4.49
C ALA A 11 1.69 7.71 5.89
N GLY A 12 2.96 7.35 6.14
CA GLY A 12 3.45 6.82 7.42
C GLY A 12 2.98 5.40 7.71
N ILE A 13 2.73 4.60 6.67
CA ILE A 13 2.23 3.23 6.78
C ILE A 13 3.38 2.27 6.50
N SER A 14 3.74 1.47 7.51
CA SER A 14 4.71 0.39 7.33
C SER A 14 4.08 -0.73 6.51
N ILE A 15 4.86 -1.30 5.59
CA ILE A 15 4.45 -2.42 4.76
C ILE A 15 5.41 -3.59 4.90
N LEU A 16 4.88 -4.80 4.86
CA LEU A 16 5.62 -6.02 4.57
C LEU A 16 5.19 -6.52 3.19
N PRO A 17 6.01 -6.30 2.15
CA PRO A 17 5.70 -6.77 0.80
C PRO A 17 5.92 -8.29 0.68
N PHE A 18 4.96 -8.97 0.07
CA PHE A 18 5.01 -10.39 -0.22
C PHE A 18 4.74 -10.61 -1.72
N ALA A 19 5.80 -10.88 -2.47
CA ALA A 19 5.71 -11.15 -3.89
C ALA A 19 5.21 -12.57 -4.14
N ALA A 20 4.14 -12.70 -4.93
CA ALA A 20 3.63 -13.98 -5.41
C ALA A 20 3.64 -14.02 -6.94
N HIS A 21 3.43 -15.21 -7.52
CA HIS A 21 3.57 -15.43 -8.97
C HIS A 21 2.71 -14.48 -9.83
N THR A 22 1.48 -14.17 -9.42
CA THR A 22 0.54 -13.38 -10.23
C THR A 22 0.36 -11.94 -9.77
N ARG A 23 0.61 -11.65 -8.49
CA ARG A 23 0.42 -10.34 -7.88
C ARG A 23 1.21 -10.22 -6.59
N ASP A 24 1.56 -8.99 -6.26
CA ASP A 24 2.13 -8.66 -4.96
C ASP A 24 1.02 -8.51 -3.92
N HIS A 25 1.30 -8.96 -2.71
CA HIS A 25 0.47 -8.74 -1.54
C HIS A 25 1.22 -7.78 -0.62
N LEU A 26 0.50 -6.82 -0.04
CA LEU A 26 1.04 -5.87 0.92
C LEU A 26 0.35 -6.10 2.25
N LEU A 27 1.15 -6.48 3.25
CA LEU A 27 0.68 -6.62 4.62
C LEU A 27 0.91 -5.30 5.34
N VAL A 28 -0.09 -4.84 6.08
CA VAL A 28 -0.07 -3.61 6.88
C VAL A 28 -0.52 -3.93 8.31
N PRO A 29 -0.16 -3.09 9.30
CA PRO A 29 -0.77 -3.15 10.63
C PRO A 29 -2.30 -3.08 10.53
N ALA A 30 -2.99 -3.93 11.30
CA ALA A 30 -4.45 -4.07 11.20
C ALA A 30 -5.20 -2.77 11.52
N ASP A 31 -4.68 -2.00 12.47
CA ASP A 31 -5.17 -0.68 12.87
C ASP A 31 -5.00 0.40 11.78
N GLN A 32 -4.17 0.13 10.76
CA GLN A 32 -3.91 1.05 9.65
C GLN A 32 -4.58 0.61 8.34
N PHE A 33 -5.38 -0.46 8.34
CA PHE A 33 -5.98 -1.02 7.13
C PHE A 33 -6.80 0.01 6.34
N ASP A 34 -7.72 0.71 7.00
CA ASP A 34 -8.59 1.69 6.31
C ASP A 34 -7.79 2.87 5.78
N LYS A 35 -6.76 3.31 6.52
CA LYS A 35 -5.86 4.38 6.07
C LYS A 35 -5.08 3.94 4.83
N ALA A 36 -4.53 2.72 4.83
CA ALA A 36 -3.81 2.16 3.69
C ALA A 36 -4.71 2.05 2.46
N ARG A 37 -5.94 1.54 2.65
CA ARG A 37 -6.93 1.43 1.56
C ARG A 37 -7.28 2.80 0.98
N ALA A 38 -7.52 3.80 1.82
CA ALA A 38 -7.81 5.17 1.35
C ALA A 38 -6.64 5.80 0.58
N THR A 39 -5.40 5.63 1.06
CA THR A 39 -4.19 6.08 0.36
C THR A 39 -4.07 5.43 -1.02
N LEU A 40 -4.33 4.13 -1.13
CA LEU A 40 -4.27 3.40 -2.40
C LEU A 40 -5.38 3.81 -3.37
N GLU A 41 -6.60 4.04 -2.91
CA GLU A 41 -7.69 4.54 -3.76
C GLU A 41 -7.39 5.95 -4.29
N LYS A 42 -6.83 6.83 -3.45
CA LYS A 42 -6.37 8.15 -3.89
C LYS A 42 -5.29 8.03 -4.97
N LEU A 43 -4.27 7.19 -4.74
CA LEU A 43 -3.20 6.94 -5.72
C LEU A 43 -3.74 6.41 -7.06
N ARG A 44 -4.78 5.56 -7.01
CA ARG A 44 -5.45 5.03 -8.20
C ARG A 44 -6.20 6.10 -8.98
N ALA A 45 -6.85 7.05 -8.30
CA ALA A 45 -7.58 8.14 -8.95
C ALA A 45 -6.66 9.18 -9.64
N GLU A 46 -5.38 9.24 -9.25
CA GLU A 46 -4.36 10.11 -9.84
C GLU A 46 -3.64 9.47 -11.05
N ALA A 47 -4.00 8.25 -11.45
CA ALA A 47 -3.39 7.48 -12.53
C ALA A 47 -4.33 7.38 -13.73
#